data_AF-A0A653DR62-F1
#
_entry.id   AF-A0A653DR62-F1
#
_cell.length_a   1.000
_cell.length_b   1.000
_cell.length_c   1.000
_cell.angle_alpha   90.00
_cell.angle_beta   90.00
_cell.angle_gamma   90.00
#
_symmetry.space_group_name_H-M   'P 1'
#
loop_
_entity.id
_entity.type
_entity.pdbx_description
1 polymer ?
#
loop_
_entity_poly.entity_id
_entity_poly.type
_entity_poly.pdbx_seq_one_letter_code
_entity_poly.pdbx_strand_id
1 'polypeptide(L)' 'MRWETHHPSPTIKDFDNKVSEADAYLQLMIDQTKKLEERIQTITDAEEKTKCQIILDHANVMLDNIKHSIVLLQIAK' A
#
# COMPACT_ATOMS: atom_id res chain seq x y z
N MET A 1 7.55 -35.88 20.36
CA MET A 1 6.11 -35.51 20.26
C MET A 1 6.02 -34.38 19.25
N ARG A 2 5.22 -34.57 18.20
CA ARG A 2 5.06 -33.64 17.07
C ARG A 2 4.07 -32.56 17.49
N TRP A 3 4.52 -31.30 17.51
CA TRP A 3 3.67 -30.15 17.81
C TRP A 3 2.74 -29.91 16.63
N GLU A 4 1.54 -30.47 16.68
CA GLU A 4 0.49 -30.10 15.74
C GLU A 4 -0.09 -28.76 16.22
N THR A 5 0.46 -27.67 15.69
CA THR A 5 -0.16 -26.35 15.80
C THR A 5 -1.46 -26.39 15.01
N HIS A 6 -2.58 -26.63 15.70
CA HIS A 6 -3.92 -26.42 15.17
C HIS A 6 -4.11 -24.93 14.92
N HIS A 7 -3.69 -24.45 13.74
CA HIS A 7 -4.17 -23.17 13.24
C HIS A 7 -5.62 -23.40 12.76
N PRO A 8 -6.62 -22.72 13.31
CA PRO A 8 -7.96 -22.78 12.77
C PRO A 8 -7.92 -22.32 11.30
N SER A 9 -8.65 -23.01 10.43
CA SER A 9 -8.74 -22.62 9.02
C SER A 9 -9.20 -21.16 8.91
N PRO A 10 -8.54 -20.32 8.10
CA PRO A 10 -8.88 -18.91 7.96
C PRO A 10 -10.34 -18.78 7.53
N THR A 11 -11.05 -17.86 8.18
CA THR A 11 -12.47 -17.60 7.91
C THR A 11 -12.65 -16.46 6.91
N ILE A 12 -13.84 -16.35 6.32
CA ILE A 12 -14.21 -15.19 5.48
C ILE A 12 -14.05 -13.88 6.26
N LYS A 13 -14.33 -13.90 7.57
CA LYS A 13 -14.11 -12.74 8.45
C LYS A 13 -12.63 -12.35 8.57
N ASP A 14 -11.73 -13.34 8.64
CA ASP A 14 -10.28 -13.07 8.67
C ASP A 14 -9.82 -12.46 7.35
N PHE A 15 -10.41 -12.88 6.23
CA PHE A 15 -10.17 -12.28 4.93
C PHE A 15 -10.66 -10.83 4.86
N ASP A 16 -11.90 -10.55 5.25
CA ASP A 16 -12.46 -9.19 5.26
C ASP A 16 -11.65 -8.25 6.20
N ASN A 17 -11.15 -8.77 7.34
CA ASN A 17 -10.25 -8.04 8.22
C ASN A 17 -8.94 -7.68 7.51
N LYS A 18 -8.36 -8.60 6.74
CA LYS A 18 -7.12 -8.36 5.99
C LYS A 18 -7.30 -7.40 4.83
N VAL A 19 -8.43 -7.44 4.14
CA VAL A 19 -8.79 -6.44 3.13
C VAL A 19 -8.92 -5.06 3.79
N SER A 20 -9.61 -4.97 4.91
CA SER A 20 -9.75 -3.71 5.67
C SER A 20 -8.41 -3.15 6.16
N GLU A 21 -7.50 -4.04 6.59
CA GLU A 21 -6.13 -3.67 6.98
C GLU A 21 -5.34 -3.13 5.77
N ALA A 22 -5.44 -3.79 4.62
CA ALA A 22 -4.81 -3.34 3.38
C ALA A 22 -5.36 -1.98 2.90
N ASP A 23 -6.66 -1.75 3.03
CA ASP A 23 -7.29 -0.46 2.74
C ASP A 23 -6.75 0.66 3.65
N ALA A 24 -6.56 0.38 4.94
CA ALA A 24 -5.99 1.34 5.88
C ALA A 24 -4.53 1.70 5.52
N TYR A 25 -3.71 0.70 5.18
CA TYR A 25 -2.34 0.95 4.70
C TYR A 25 -2.32 1.72 3.37
N LEU A 26 -3.24 1.42 2.45
CA LEU A 26 -3.37 2.15 1.19
C LEU A 26 -3.66 3.64 1.45
N GLN A 27 -4.57 3.96 2.37
CA GLN A 27 -4.84 5.36 2.74
C GLN A 27 -3.61 6.05 3.33
N LEU A 28 -2.86 5.38 4.21
CA LEU A 28 -1.62 5.93 4.76
C LEU A 28 -0.59 6.22 3.66
N MET A 29 -0.43 5.31 2.70
CA MET A 29 0.46 5.52 1.56
C MET A 29 0.01 6.69 0.68
N ILE A 30 -1.30 6.84 0.42
CA ILE A 30 -1.84 7.98 -0.33
C ILE A 30 -1.47 9.30 0.37
N ASP A 31 -1.61 9.37 1.69
CA ASP A 31 -1.28 10.57 2.45
C ASP A 31 0.24 10.86 2.44
N GLN A 32 1.08 9.82 2.51
CA GLN A 32 2.53 9.99 2.40
C GLN A 32 2.95 10.46 1.01
N THR A 33 2.35 9.93 -0.05
CA THR A 33 2.59 10.34 -1.44
C THR A 33 2.22 11.81 -1.65
N LYS A 34 1.08 12.27 -1.13
CA LYS A 34 0.70 13.69 -1.17
C LYS A 34 1.70 14.60 -0.46
N LYS A 35 2.13 14.22 0.75
CA LYS A 35 3.15 14.98 1.49
C LYS A 35 4.50 15.02 0.75
N LEU A 36 4.86 13.94 0.06
CA LEU A 36 6.05 13.90 -0.76
C LEU A 36 5.93 14.86 -1.95
N GLU A 37 4.78 14.89 -2.63
CA GLU A 37 4.50 15.82 -3.73
C GLU A 37 4.61 17.29 -3.28
N GLU A 38 3.99 17.65 -2.15
CA GLU A 38 4.11 18.99 -1.56
C GLU A 38 5.58 19.34 -1.25
N ARG A 39 6.32 18.39 -0.64
CA ARG A 39 7.72 18.59 -0.29
C ARG A 39 8.59 18.78 -1.53
N ILE A 40 8.34 18.05 -2.62
CA ILE A 40 9.07 18.20 -3.90
C ILE A 40 8.93 19.62 -4.47
N GLN A 41 7.78 20.27 -4.26
CA GLN A 41 7.58 21.66 -4.71
C GLN A 41 8.46 22.66 -3.95
N THR A 42 8.88 22.32 -2.73
CA THR A 42 9.75 23.17 -1.90
C THR A 42 11.25 22.98 -2.15
N ILE A 43 11.64 21.97 -2.92
CA ILE A 43 13.04 21.68 -3.22
C ILE A 43 13.56 22.66 -4.28
N THR A 44 14.62 23.38 -3.95
CA THR A 44 15.30 24.33 -4.86
C THR A 44 16.38 23.67 -5.71
N ASP A 45 16.97 22.58 -5.21
CA ASP A 45 17.99 21.81 -5.94
C ASP A 45 17.34 20.96 -7.03
N ALA A 46 17.74 21.17 -8.29
CA ALA A 46 17.15 20.49 -9.44
C ALA A 46 17.48 18.98 -9.48
N GLU A 47 18.65 18.57 -9.00
CA GLU A 47 19.06 17.17 -8.97
C GLU A 47 18.30 16.40 -7.89
N GLU A 48 18.20 16.96 -6.69
CA GLU A 48 17.40 16.37 -5.61
C GLU A 48 15.92 16.31 -5.98
N LYS A 49 15.39 17.37 -6.60
CA LYS A 49 13.99 17.40 -7.07
C LYS A 49 13.72 16.28 -8.07
N THR A 50 14.63 16.04 -9.01
CA THR A 50 14.52 14.96 -10.00
C THR A 50 14.52 13.59 -9.33
N LYS A 51 15.41 13.36 -8.35
CA LYS A 51 15.46 12.10 -7.59
C LYS A 51 14.16 11.86 -6.83
N CYS A 52 13.63 12.89 -6.16
CA CYS A 52 12.36 12.78 -5.44
C CYS A 52 11.16 12.58 -6.39
N GLN A 53 11.16 13.19 -7.57
CA GLN A 53 10.12 12.97 -8.58
C GLN A 53 10.09 11.51 -9.04
N ILE A 54 11.25 10.88 -9.28
CA ILE A 54 11.33 9.45 -9.63
C ILE A 54 10.74 8.58 -8.51
N ILE A 55 11.02 8.90 -7.25
CA ILE A 55 10.45 8.19 -6.10
C ILE A 55 8.92 8.36 -6.07
N LEU A 56 8.42 9.57 -6.32
CA LEU A 56 6.99 9.85 -6.36
C LEU A 56 6.29 9.05 -7.48
N ASP A 57 6.89 8.99 -8.66
CA ASP A 57 6.36 8.23 -9.80
C ASP A 57 6.27 6.73 -9.48
N HIS A 58 7.32 6.16 -8.88
CA HIS A 58 7.30 4.77 -8.42
C HIS A 58 6.25 4.53 -7.32
N ALA A 59 6.09 5.46 -6.38
CA ALA A 59 5.07 5.38 -5.34
C ALA A 59 3.65 5.39 -5.93
N ASN A 60 3.40 6.21 -6.95
CA ASN A 60 2.12 6.24 -7.66
C ASN A 60 1.82 4.92 -8.37
N VAL A 61 2.80 4.33 -9.06
CA VAL A 61 2.64 3.00 -9.69
C VAL A 61 2.34 1.93 -8.63
N MET A 62 3.03 1.97 -7.49
CA MET A 62 2.79 1.04 -6.39
C MET A 62 1.38 1.19 -5.81
N LEU A 63 0.90 2.42 -5.62
CA LEU A 63 -0.46 2.71 -5.16
C LEU A 63 -1.51 2.10 -6.09
N ASP A 64 -1.34 2.24 -7.40
CA ASP A 64 -2.29 1.70 -8.37
C ASP A 64 -2.29 0.16 -8.39
N ASN A 65 -1.11 -0.46 -8.30
CA ASN A 65 -1.01 -1.92 -8.18
C ASN A 65 -1.69 -2.46 -6.91
N ILE A 66 -1.56 -1.75 -5.79
CA ILE A 66 -2.21 -2.13 -4.53
C ILE A 66 -3.73 -1.97 -4.63
N LYS A 67 -4.23 -0.86 -5.20
CA LYS A 67 -5.67 -0.67 -5.48
C LYS A 67 -6.22 -1.83 -6.31
N HIS A 68 -5.56 -2.17 -7.41
CA HIS A 68 -5.97 -3.29 -8.27
C HIS A 68 -5.98 -4.62 -7.51
N SER A 69 -4.96 -4.87 -6.69
CA SER A 69 -4.87 -6.10 -5.89
C SER A 69 -6.02 -6.20 -4.88
N ILE A 70 -6.38 -5.12 -4.20
CA ILE A 70 -7.51 -5.07 -3.27
C ILE A 70 -8.83 -5.34 -4.01
N VAL A 71 -9.04 -4.72 -5.17
CA VAL A 71 -10.24 -4.96 -5.99
C VAL A 71 -10.33 -6.42 -6.43
N LEU A 72 -9.22 -7.02 -6.89
CA LEU A 72 -9.18 -8.44 -7.26
C LEU A 72 -9.50 -9.35 -6.07
N LEU A 73 -8.96 -9.05 -4.89
CA LEU A 73 -9.25 -9.78 -3.65
C LEU A 73 -10.73 -9.68 -3.27
N GLN A 74 -11.34 -8.49 -3.41
CA GLN A 74 -12.77 -8.29 -3.13
C GLN A 74 -13.69 -9.04 -4.12
N ILE A 75 -13.23 -9.29 -5.36
CA ILE A 75 -13.98 -10.09 -6.35
C ILE A 75 -13.81 -11.59 -6.09
N ALA A 76 -12.66 -12.03 -5.56
CA ALA A 76 -12.32 -13.44 -5.37
C ALA A 76 -12.95 -14.10 -4.12
N LYS A 77 -13.60 -13.32 -3.24
CA LYS A 77 -14.25 -13.82 -2.03
C LYS A 77 -15.67 -14.35 -2.28
#